data_AF-A0A1Y2AIP6-F1
#
_entry.id   AF-A0A1Y2AIP6-F1
#
_cell.length_a   1.000
_cell.length_b   1.000
_cell.length_c   1.000
_cell.angle_alpha   90.00
_cell.angle_beta   90.00
_cell.angle_gamma   90.00
#
_symmetry.space_group_name_H-M   'P 1'
#
loop_
_entity.id
_entity.type
_entity.pdbx_description
1 polymer ?
#
loop_
_entity_poly.entity_id
_entity_poly.type
_entity_poly.pdbx_seq_one_letter_code
_entity_poly.pdbx_strand_id
1 'polypeptide(L)'
;MLILPSTILCSIATGVSLFLVFYLIYFIIINEFVLVSKGFSWKAFASLFNILIITGNLASVGFSISVAVQRFYAEADSPLQKGMGIIAGFTIALSEYCYLRCTWARGSDIVRRSFKPLFSGMSLLLMWVPILLIAECTVSAVYILKPKSAQVASIFFGIYGVTGFVVVVFDAVMLISFIQCLRSTHTEEEAVSEDFLIISWYGIGSSLLCFSVNVVFVGAGL
;
A
#
# COMPACT_ATOMS: atom_id res chain seq x y z
N MET A 1 -28.82 1.73 -6.16
CA MET A 1 -28.52 0.44 -6.81
C MET A 1 -27.04 0.33 -7.19
N LEU A 2 -26.11 0.57 -6.24
CA LEU A 2 -24.65 0.46 -6.45
C LEU A 2 -23.98 -0.61 -5.57
N ILE A 3 -24.79 -1.36 -4.82
CA ILE A 3 -24.35 -2.36 -3.85
C ILE A 3 -23.58 -3.49 -4.56
N LEU A 4 -24.16 -4.04 -5.64
CA LEU A 4 -23.62 -5.22 -6.32
C LEU A 4 -22.22 -4.99 -6.96
N PRO A 5 -21.96 -3.89 -7.71
CA PRO A 5 -20.62 -3.61 -8.22
C PRO A 5 -19.56 -3.47 -7.12
N SER A 6 -19.89 -2.74 -6.04
CA SER A 6 -18.94 -2.53 -4.94
C SER A 6 -18.62 -3.81 -4.15
N THR A 7 -19.60 -4.70 -3.94
CA THR A 7 -19.35 -6.01 -3.31
C THR A 7 -18.48 -6.91 -4.20
N ILE A 8 -18.73 -6.92 -5.52
CA ILE A 8 -17.92 -7.69 -6.47
C ILE A 8 -16.47 -7.20 -6.45
N LEU A 9 -16.24 -5.89 -6.45
CA LEU A 9 -14.90 -5.31 -6.40
C LEU A 9 -14.18 -5.65 -5.08
N CYS A 10 -14.85 -5.54 -3.93
CA CYS A 10 -14.28 -5.96 -2.64
C CYS A 10 -13.92 -7.44 -2.63
N SER A 11 -14.76 -8.31 -3.21
CA SER A 11 -14.49 -9.75 -3.32
C SER A 11 -13.31 -10.06 -4.24
N ILE A 12 -13.22 -9.38 -5.39
CA ILE A 12 -12.07 -9.51 -6.30
C ILE A 12 -10.79 -9.04 -5.61
N ALA A 13 -10.81 -7.87 -4.97
CA ALA A 13 -9.66 -7.34 -4.25
C ALA A 13 -9.20 -8.30 -3.15
N THR A 14 -10.13 -8.82 -2.34
CA THR A 14 -9.86 -9.81 -1.30
C THR A 14 -9.24 -11.08 -1.88
N GLY A 15 -9.83 -11.62 -2.95
CA GLY A 15 -9.35 -12.83 -3.62
C GLY A 15 -7.94 -12.66 -4.18
N VAL A 16 -7.67 -11.54 -4.86
CA VAL A 16 -6.35 -11.21 -5.39
C VAL A 16 -5.34 -11.05 -4.26
N SER A 17 -5.66 -10.32 -3.19
CA SER A 17 -4.74 -10.14 -2.06
C SER A 17 -4.44 -11.46 -1.34
N LEU A 18 -5.44 -12.33 -1.12
CA LEU A 18 -5.23 -13.66 -0.54
C LEU A 18 -4.36 -14.53 -1.46
N PHE A 19 -4.66 -14.56 -2.76
CA PHE A 19 -3.85 -15.28 -3.73
C PHE A 19 -2.39 -14.82 -3.70
N LEU A 20 -2.16 -13.50 -3.67
CA LEU A 20 -0.81 -12.94 -3.56
C LEU A 20 -0.11 -13.36 -2.26
N VAL A 21 -0.80 -13.34 -1.12
CA VAL A 21 -0.24 -13.83 0.16
C VAL A 21 0.19 -15.28 0.03
N PHE A 22 -0.69 -16.17 -0.46
CA PHE A 22 -0.35 -17.58 -0.62
C PHE A 22 0.80 -17.79 -1.60
N TYR A 23 0.78 -17.08 -2.72
CA TYR A 23 1.85 -17.14 -3.72
C TYR A 23 3.19 -16.65 -3.17
N LEU A 24 3.21 -15.56 -2.40
CA LEU A 24 4.42 -15.04 -1.76
C LEU A 24 4.98 -16.01 -0.71
N ILE A 25 4.11 -16.57 0.13
CA ILE A 25 4.52 -17.61 1.10
C ILE A 25 5.10 -18.81 0.35
N TYR A 26 4.43 -19.28 -0.70
CA TYR A 26 4.92 -20.36 -1.54
C TYR A 26 6.28 -20.02 -2.17
N PHE A 27 6.42 -18.81 -2.73
CA PHE A 27 7.65 -18.36 -3.38
C PHE A 27 8.82 -18.31 -2.40
N ILE A 28 8.62 -17.72 -1.22
CA ILE A 28 9.64 -17.64 -0.17
C ILE A 28 10.03 -19.06 0.26
N ILE A 29 9.07 -19.93 0.59
CA ILE A 29 9.36 -21.28 1.08
C ILE A 29 10.06 -22.13 0.00
N ILE A 30 9.56 -22.12 -1.23
CA ILE A 30 10.06 -23.03 -2.27
C ILE A 30 11.29 -22.44 -2.97
N ASN A 31 11.19 -21.24 -3.54
CA ASN A 31 12.26 -20.70 -4.36
C ASN A 31 13.42 -20.14 -3.53
N GLU A 32 13.13 -19.48 -2.40
CA GLU A 32 14.19 -18.91 -1.56
C GLU A 32 14.81 -19.96 -0.63
N PHE A 33 13.98 -20.79 0.03
CA PHE A 33 14.48 -21.74 1.03
C PHE A 33 14.78 -23.13 0.53
N VAL A 34 13.96 -23.72 -0.35
CA VAL A 34 14.18 -25.11 -0.81
C VAL A 34 15.18 -25.17 -1.96
N LEU A 35 15.15 -24.20 -2.88
CA LEU A 35 15.98 -24.21 -4.08
C LEU A 35 17.33 -23.49 -3.92
N VAL A 36 17.40 -22.40 -3.15
CA VAL A 36 18.62 -21.56 -3.06
C VAL A 36 19.38 -21.75 -1.74
N SER A 37 18.69 -21.77 -0.60
CA SER A 37 19.33 -21.98 0.71
C SER A 37 19.38 -23.48 1.07
N LYS A 38 20.45 -23.99 1.67
CA LYS A 38 20.48 -25.38 2.18
C LYS A 38 19.82 -25.54 3.57
N GLY A 39 19.11 -24.54 4.08
CA GLY A 39 18.48 -24.61 5.40
C GLY A 39 17.50 -23.48 5.69
N PHE A 40 16.29 -23.84 6.11
CA PHE A 40 15.26 -22.90 6.51
C PHE A 40 15.70 -22.12 7.76
N SER A 41 15.80 -20.79 7.63
CA SER A 41 16.08 -19.90 8.76
C SER A 41 14.92 -18.94 8.95
N TRP A 42 14.28 -19.00 10.12
CA TRP A 42 13.22 -18.06 10.51
C TRP A 42 13.62 -16.60 10.36
N LYS A 43 14.91 -16.27 10.50
CA LYS A 43 15.42 -14.91 10.31
C LYS A 43 15.37 -14.43 8.87
N ALA A 44 15.57 -15.34 7.91
CA ALA A 44 15.48 -15.00 6.49
C ALA A 44 14.01 -14.97 6.04
N PHE A 45 13.15 -15.85 6.58
CA PHE A 45 11.71 -15.80 6.31
C PHE A 45 11.11 -14.50 6.84
N ALA A 46 11.48 -14.14 8.07
CA ALA A 46 11.11 -12.89 8.72
C ALA A 46 12.02 -11.71 8.31
N SER A 47 12.53 -11.69 7.08
CA SER A 47 13.19 -10.49 6.56
C SER A 47 12.21 -9.31 6.62
N LEU A 48 12.72 -8.11 6.89
CA LEU A 48 11.88 -6.91 6.99
C LEU A 48 11.01 -6.73 5.73
N PHE A 49 11.56 -7.06 4.56
CA PHE A 49 10.85 -6.99 3.29
C PHE A 49 9.66 -7.96 3.23
N ASN A 50 9.88 -9.23 3.59
CA ASN A 50 8.83 -10.26 3.58
C ASN A 50 7.72 -9.93 4.59
N ILE A 51 8.10 -9.46 5.79
CA ILE A 51 7.14 -9.01 6.80
C ILE A 51 6.28 -7.88 6.23
N LEU A 52 6.89 -6.83 5.69
CA LEU A 52 6.15 -5.67 5.20
C LEU A 52 5.20 -6.04 4.05
N ILE A 53 5.61 -6.90 3.12
CA ILE A 53 4.73 -7.34 2.02
C ILE A 53 3.58 -8.21 2.55
N ILE A 54 3.86 -9.18 3.41
CA ILE A 54 2.82 -10.07 3.96
C ILE A 54 1.83 -9.24 4.78
N THR A 55 2.33 -8.39 5.68
CA THR A 55 1.50 -7.51 6.51
C THR A 55 0.68 -6.54 5.65
N GLY A 56 1.26 -5.94 4.62
CA GLY A 56 0.55 -5.04 3.72
C GLY A 56 -0.59 -5.73 2.97
N ASN A 57 -0.37 -6.94 2.46
CA ASN A 57 -1.44 -7.70 1.80
C ASN A 57 -2.52 -8.18 2.78
N LEU A 58 -2.15 -8.61 3.99
CA LEU A 58 -3.12 -8.94 5.04
C LEU A 58 -3.94 -7.72 5.47
N ALA A 59 -3.32 -6.54 5.52
CA ALA A 59 -4.00 -5.28 5.78
C ALA A 59 -5.02 -4.97 4.67
N SER A 60 -4.67 -5.14 3.39
CA SER A 60 -5.60 -4.98 2.27
C SER A 60 -6.78 -5.97 2.28
N VAL A 61 -6.54 -7.22 2.71
CA VAL A 61 -7.61 -8.20 2.96
C VAL A 61 -8.53 -7.73 4.08
N GLY A 62 -7.93 -7.33 5.22
CA GLY A 62 -8.67 -6.82 6.37
C GLY A 62 -9.52 -5.60 6.04
N PHE A 63 -8.99 -4.67 5.27
CA PHE A 63 -9.72 -3.50 4.76
C PHE A 63 -10.91 -3.92 3.92
N SER A 64 -10.69 -4.77 2.92
CA SER A 64 -11.74 -5.21 1.98
C SER A 64 -12.89 -5.92 2.70
N ILE A 65 -12.56 -6.81 3.65
CA ILE A 65 -13.54 -7.51 4.49
C ILE A 65 -14.29 -6.50 5.37
N SER A 66 -13.57 -5.60 6.05
CA SER A 66 -14.18 -4.64 6.98
C SER A 66 -15.16 -3.70 6.26
N VAL A 67 -14.78 -3.19 5.09
CA VAL A 67 -15.66 -2.33 4.26
C VAL A 67 -16.87 -3.13 3.77
N ALA A 68 -16.68 -4.37 3.33
CA ALA A 68 -17.80 -5.22 2.89
C ALA A 68 -18.79 -5.47 4.03
N VAL A 69 -18.31 -5.84 5.23
CA VAL A 69 -19.15 -6.04 6.40
C VAL A 69 -19.86 -4.75 6.79
N GLN A 70 -19.13 -3.64 6.87
CA GLN A 70 -19.66 -2.32 7.24
C GLN A 70 -20.78 -1.85 6.30
N ARG A 71 -20.63 -2.06 4.99
CA ARG A 71 -21.54 -1.51 3.98
C ARG A 71 -22.71 -2.43 3.62
N PHE A 72 -22.53 -3.75 3.68
CA PHE A 72 -23.52 -4.70 3.17
C PHE A 72 -24.17 -5.58 4.23
N TYR A 73 -23.53 -5.76 5.38
CA TYR A 73 -23.97 -6.73 6.38
C TYR A 73 -24.31 -6.08 7.73
N ALA A 74 -23.76 -4.91 8.04
CA ALA A 74 -24.04 -4.21 9.27
C ALA A 74 -25.26 -3.29 9.12
N GLU A 75 -26.16 -3.32 10.11
CA GLU A 75 -27.25 -2.36 10.22
C GLU A 75 -26.71 -0.93 10.43
N ALA A 76 -27.43 0.06 9.89
CA ALA A 76 -27.05 1.46 10.04
C ALA A 76 -26.97 1.86 11.52
N ASP A 77 -25.92 2.62 11.87
CA ASP A 77 -25.58 3.06 13.23
C ASP A 77 -25.29 1.96 14.26
N SER A 78 -25.24 0.69 13.84
CA SER A 78 -24.95 -0.44 14.73
C SER A 78 -23.50 -0.41 15.27
N PRO A 79 -23.25 -1.01 16.46
CA PRO A 79 -21.90 -1.18 16.98
C PRO A 79 -20.98 -1.95 16.01
N LEU A 80 -21.54 -2.92 15.27
CA LEU A 80 -20.81 -3.66 14.25
C LEU A 80 -20.35 -2.76 13.11
N GLN A 81 -21.22 -1.89 12.59
CA GLN A 81 -20.89 -0.94 11.54
C GLN A 81 -19.75 -0.01 11.98
N LYS A 82 -19.81 0.50 13.21
CA LYS A 82 -18.79 1.39 13.77
C LYS A 82 -17.47 0.66 13.99
N GLY A 83 -17.52 -0.54 14.59
CA GLY A 83 -16.34 -1.37 14.82
C GLY A 83 -15.62 -1.72 13.52
N MET A 84 -16.36 -2.17 12.51
CA MET A 84 -15.79 -2.49 11.19
C MET A 84 -15.22 -1.26 10.49
N GLY A 85 -15.86 -0.10 10.61
CA GLY A 85 -15.29 1.15 10.09
C GLY A 85 -13.95 1.49 10.74
N ILE A 86 -13.81 1.32 12.05
CA ILE A 86 -12.56 1.62 12.78
C ILE A 86 -11.46 0.66 12.33
N ILE A 87 -11.79 -0.63 12.20
CA ILE A 87 -10.86 -1.65 11.69
C ILE A 87 -10.45 -1.33 10.24
N ALA A 88 -11.39 -0.89 9.39
CA ALA A 88 -11.09 -0.44 8.03
C ALA A 88 -10.10 0.74 8.04
N GLY A 89 -10.31 1.75 8.89
CA GLY A 89 -9.39 2.89 9.06
C GLY A 89 -7.99 2.48 9.55
N PHE A 90 -7.89 1.50 10.43
CA PHE A 90 -6.59 0.98 10.87
C PHE A 90 -5.88 0.17 9.77
N THR A 91 -6.62 -0.68 9.07
CA THR A 91 -6.07 -1.57 8.03
C THR A 91 -5.62 -0.80 6.79
N ILE A 92 -6.28 0.29 6.41
CA ILE A 92 -5.80 1.17 5.33
C ILE A 92 -4.47 1.84 5.71
N ALA A 93 -4.40 2.44 6.89
CA ALA A 93 -3.19 3.09 7.38
C ALA A 93 -2.02 2.09 7.51
N LEU A 94 -2.28 0.86 7.97
CA LEU A 94 -1.28 -0.20 8.00
C LEU A 94 -0.80 -0.59 6.60
N SER A 95 -1.71 -0.67 5.62
CA SER A 95 -1.37 -0.97 4.23
C SER A 95 -0.47 0.12 3.63
N GLU A 96 -0.80 1.39 3.87
CA GLU A 96 0.02 2.54 3.45
C GLU A 96 1.40 2.56 4.09
N TYR A 97 1.50 2.25 5.39
CA TYR A 97 2.79 2.10 6.07
C TYR A 97 3.65 1.03 5.39
N CYS A 98 3.08 -0.16 5.20
CA CYS A 98 3.75 -1.27 4.55
C CYS A 98 4.17 -0.91 3.12
N TYR A 99 3.31 -0.25 2.37
CA TYR A 99 3.59 0.24 1.02
C TYR A 99 4.81 1.17 1.00
N LEU A 100 4.77 2.26 1.76
CA LEU A 100 5.85 3.27 1.77
C LEU A 100 7.19 2.65 2.21
N ARG A 101 7.17 1.81 3.24
CA ARG A 101 8.38 1.13 3.75
C ARG A 101 8.92 0.10 2.77
N CYS A 102 8.06 -0.71 2.14
CA CYS A 102 8.45 -1.66 1.09
C CYS A 102 9.08 -0.95 -0.11
N THR A 103 8.40 0.08 -0.60
CA THR A 103 8.84 0.83 -1.78
C THR A 103 10.18 1.50 -1.50
N TRP A 104 10.35 2.09 -0.31
CA TRP A 104 11.64 2.63 0.12
C TRP A 104 12.73 1.57 0.23
N ALA A 105 12.45 0.44 0.87
CA ALA A 105 13.43 -0.63 1.02
C ALA A 105 13.97 -1.12 -0.33
N ARG A 106 13.13 -1.08 -1.38
CA ARG A 106 13.51 -1.51 -2.74
C ARG A 106 14.23 -0.43 -3.55
N GLY A 107 13.84 0.85 -3.43
CA GLY A 107 14.33 1.90 -4.33
C GLY A 107 15.15 3.00 -3.67
N SER A 108 15.38 2.93 -2.36
CA SER A 108 16.18 3.94 -1.63
C SER A 108 17.60 4.10 -2.20
N ASP A 109 18.23 3.02 -2.66
CA ASP A 109 19.56 3.09 -3.30
C ASP A 109 19.52 3.84 -4.64
N ILE A 110 18.43 3.69 -5.41
CA ILE A 110 18.22 4.42 -6.67
C ILE A 110 18.08 5.92 -6.39
N VAL A 111 17.30 6.28 -5.37
CA VAL A 111 17.15 7.68 -4.93
C VAL A 111 18.49 8.23 -4.44
N ARG A 112 19.26 7.44 -3.67
CA ARG A 112 20.57 7.84 -3.14
C ARG A 112 21.57 8.17 -4.25
N ARG A 113 21.57 7.37 -5.33
CA ARG A 113 22.45 7.56 -6.49
C ARG A 113 22.01 8.74 -7.36
N SER A 114 20.71 8.91 -7.57
CA SER A 114 20.17 9.92 -8.49
C SER A 114 20.06 11.31 -7.83
N PHE A 115 19.61 11.38 -6.58
CA PHE A 115 19.33 12.63 -5.87
C PHE A 115 19.69 12.58 -4.37
N LYS A 116 20.96 12.84 -4.05
CA LYS A 116 21.45 12.85 -2.65
C LYS A 116 20.65 13.73 -1.69
N PRO A 117 20.22 14.97 -2.04
CA PRO A 117 19.44 15.81 -1.11
C PRO A 117 18.04 15.25 -0.82
N LEU A 118 17.40 14.64 -1.83
CA LEU A 118 16.07 14.04 -1.69
C LEU A 118 16.12 12.78 -0.82
N PHE A 119 17.21 12.02 -0.85
CA PHE A 119 17.39 10.83 -0.02
C PHE A 119 17.23 11.12 1.48
N SER A 120 17.89 12.17 1.98
CA SER A 120 17.79 12.58 3.38
C SER A 120 16.37 13.05 3.73
N GLY A 121 15.74 13.83 2.84
CA GLY A 121 14.37 14.29 3.02
C GLY A 121 13.35 13.15 3.08
N MET A 122 13.45 12.17 2.17
CA MET A 122 12.58 11.00 2.16
C MET A 122 12.82 10.07 3.35
N SER A 123 14.07 9.91 3.78
CA SER A 123 14.38 9.13 5.00
C SER A 123 13.73 9.77 6.24
N LEU A 124 13.78 11.10 6.34
CA LEU A 124 13.10 11.84 7.40
C LEU A 124 11.59 11.70 7.29
N LEU A 125 11.02 11.85 6.09
CA LEU A 125 9.59 11.66 5.84
C LEU A 125 9.11 10.30 6.34
N LEU A 126 9.82 9.20 6.01
CA LEU A 126 9.48 7.86 6.48
C LEU A 126 9.61 7.65 7.99
N MET A 127 10.41 8.48 8.67
CA MET A 127 10.47 8.50 10.13
C MET A 127 9.19 9.11 10.73
N TRP A 128 8.58 10.08 10.04
CA TRP A 128 7.35 10.76 10.47
C TRP A 128 6.06 10.07 10.01
N VAL A 129 6.12 9.21 8.99
CA VAL A 129 4.97 8.46 8.47
C VAL A 129 4.16 7.74 9.57
N PRO A 130 4.76 7.04 10.55
CA PRO A 130 3.98 6.40 11.62
C PRO A 130 3.10 7.39 12.41
N ILE A 131 3.56 8.62 12.62
CA ILE A 131 2.80 9.64 13.35
C ILE A 131 1.61 10.11 12.51
N LEU A 132 1.83 10.33 11.21
CA LEU A 132 0.76 10.69 10.27
C LEU A 132 -0.32 9.61 10.22
N LEU A 133 0.08 8.34 10.13
CA LEU A 133 -0.83 7.20 10.05
C LEU A 133 -1.59 6.94 11.37
N ILE A 134 -0.96 7.18 12.52
CA ILE A 134 -1.66 7.17 13.82
C ILE A 134 -2.70 8.29 13.87
N ALA A 135 -2.37 9.48 13.36
CA ALA A 135 -3.31 10.58 13.28
C ALA A 135 -4.50 10.22 12.38
N GLU A 136 -4.25 9.59 11.24
CA GLU A 136 -5.27 9.07 10.33
C GLU A 136 -6.19 8.05 11.02
N CYS A 137 -5.63 7.04 11.69
CA CYS A 137 -6.41 6.06 12.44
C CYS A 137 -7.31 6.73 13.49
N THR A 138 -6.76 7.72 14.19
CA THR A 138 -7.45 8.46 15.25
C THR A 138 -8.62 9.25 14.67
N VAL A 139 -8.41 10.02 13.61
CA VAL A 139 -9.49 10.82 13.01
C VAL A 139 -10.54 9.95 12.35
N SER A 140 -10.17 8.80 11.77
CA SER A 140 -11.12 7.80 11.28
C SER A 140 -12.02 7.29 12.39
N ALA A 141 -11.44 6.91 13.53
CA ALA A 141 -12.24 6.46 14.67
C ALA A 141 -13.18 7.56 15.20
N VAL A 142 -12.68 8.79 15.33
CA VAL A 142 -13.50 9.93 15.80
C VAL A 142 -14.62 10.26 14.81
N TYR A 143 -14.34 10.23 13.50
CA TYR A 143 -15.33 10.47 12.45
C TYR A 143 -16.45 9.42 12.47
N ILE A 144 -16.11 8.15 12.64
CA ILE A 144 -17.09 7.05 12.73
C ILE A 144 -17.98 7.18 13.98
N LEU A 145 -17.40 7.63 15.10
CA LEU A 145 -18.15 7.83 16.34
C LEU A 145 -19.01 9.10 16.32
N LYS A 146 -18.61 10.12 15.54
CA LYS A 146 -19.29 11.43 15.48
C LYS A 146 -19.46 11.92 14.03
N PRO A 147 -20.17 11.18 13.15
CA PRO A 147 -20.22 11.47 11.71
C PRO A 147 -20.95 12.77 11.35
N LYS A 148 -21.81 13.28 12.26
CA LYS A 148 -22.59 14.51 12.04
C LYS A 148 -21.84 15.81 12.36
N SER A 149 -20.62 15.73 12.90
CA SER A 149 -19.83 16.92 13.23
C SER A 149 -19.07 17.44 12.01
N ALA A 150 -19.45 18.62 11.50
CA ALA A 150 -18.77 19.26 10.38
C ALA A 150 -17.28 19.53 10.64
N GLN A 151 -16.93 19.85 11.89
CA GLN A 151 -15.53 20.02 12.30
C GLN A 151 -14.75 18.72 12.21
N VAL A 152 -15.33 17.61 12.68
CA VAL A 152 -14.68 16.28 12.61
C VAL A 152 -14.54 15.83 11.15
N ALA A 153 -15.56 16.07 10.32
CA ALA A 153 -15.48 15.79 8.88
C ALA A 153 -14.35 16.59 8.21
N SER A 154 -14.22 17.88 8.51
CA SER A 154 -13.15 18.73 7.93
C SER A 154 -11.77 18.25 8.35
N ILE A 155 -11.59 17.88 9.62
CA ILE A 155 -10.32 17.33 10.12
C ILE A 155 -10.02 15.98 9.45
N PHE A 156 -11.02 15.10 9.34
CA PHE A 156 -10.90 13.81 8.67
C PHE A 156 -10.41 13.98 7.22
N PHE A 157 -11.13 14.74 6.40
CA PHE A 157 -10.73 14.97 5.01
C PHE A 157 -9.39 15.71 4.88
N GLY A 158 -9.07 16.61 5.82
CA GLY A 158 -7.79 17.29 5.89
C GLY A 158 -6.62 16.32 6.10
N ILE A 159 -6.71 15.42 7.08
CA ILE A 159 -5.65 14.43 7.33
C ILE A 159 -5.53 13.46 6.16
N TYR A 160 -6.64 12.91 5.65
CA TYR A 160 -6.61 12.02 4.49
C TYR A 160 -6.01 12.70 3.24
N GLY A 161 -6.30 13.99 3.03
CA GLY A 161 -5.71 14.78 1.96
C GLY A 161 -4.19 14.95 2.13
N VAL A 162 -3.72 15.17 3.35
CA VAL A 162 -2.28 15.24 3.66
C VAL A 162 -1.60 13.89 3.48
N THR A 163 -2.20 12.78 3.97
CA THR A 163 -1.65 11.44 3.75
C THR A 163 -1.55 11.13 2.26
N GLY A 164 -2.63 11.33 1.50
CA GLY A 164 -2.65 11.11 0.06
C GLY A 164 -1.60 11.96 -0.67
N PHE A 165 -1.46 13.24 -0.30
CA PHE A 165 -0.41 14.10 -0.85
C PHE A 165 1.01 13.57 -0.56
N VAL A 166 1.26 13.10 0.66
CA VAL A 166 2.55 12.51 1.05
C VAL A 166 2.86 11.27 0.22
N VAL A 167 1.88 10.38 0.00
CA VAL A 167 2.04 9.18 -0.84
C VAL A 167 2.35 9.58 -2.29
N VAL A 168 1.61 10.54 -2.86
CA VAL A 168 1.83 11.01 -4.24
C VAL A 168 3.21 11.63 -4.40
N VAL A 169 3.64 12.48 -3.47
CA VAL A 169 4.98 13.08 -3.49
C VAL A 169 6.05 12.00 -3.39
N PHE A 170 5.87 11.04 -2.50
CA PHE A 170 6.78 9.91 -2.35
C PHE A 170 6.94 9.13 -3.65
N ASP A 171 5.83 8.75 -4.28
CA ASP A 171 5.81 8.02 -5.55
C ASP A 171 6.43 8.82 -6.69
N ALA A 172 6.16 10.13 -6.75
CA ALA A 172 6.76 11.01 -7.73
C ALA A 172 8.30 11.03 -7.60
N VAL A 173 8.84 11.11 -6.39
CA VAL A 173 10.31 11.07 -6.20
C VAL A 173 10.88 9.72 -6.59
N MET A 174 10.22 8.62 -6.22
CA MET A 174 10.64 7.26 -6.61
C MET A 174 10.66 7.11 -8.13
N LEU A 175 9.60 7.54 -8.81
CA LEU A 175 9.47 7.48 -10.27
C LEU A 175 10.49 8.36 -10.98
N ILE A 176 10.67 9.61 -10.53
CA ILE A 176 11.65 10.53 -11.14
C ILE A 176 13.07 9.97 -10.95
N SER A 177 13.39 9.45 -9.77
CA SER A 177 14.70 8.81 -9.50
C SER A 177 14.90 7.59 -10.39
N PHE A 178 13.85 6.79 -10.60
CA PHE A 178 13.88 5.64 -11.49
C PHE A 178 14.11 6.02 -12.95
N ILE A 179 13.39 7.04 -13.45
CA ILE A 179 13.56 7.57 -14.81
C ILE A 179 14.97 8.13 -15.01
N GLN A 180 15.52 8.82 -14.01
CA GLN A 180 16.87 9.37 -14.13
C GLN A 180 17.93 8.27 -14.12
N CYS A 181 17.78 7.26 -13.25
CA CYS A 181 18.62 6.07 -13.25
C CYS A 181 18.66 5.43 -14.65
N LEU A 182 17.48 5.21 -15.25
CA LEU A 182 17.34 4.69 -16.62
C LEU A 182 18.09 5.52 -17.67
N ARG A 183 18.00 6.84 -17.60
CA ARG A 183 18.69 7.74 -18.54
C ARG A 183 20.21 7.65 -18.38
N SER A 184 20.70 7.53 -17.16
CA SER A 184 22.14 7.41 -16.89
C SER A 184 22.69 6.07 -17.38
N THR A 185 21.97 4.95 -17.15
CA THR A 185 22.38 3.60 -17.62
C THR A 185 22.36 3.47 -19.15
N HIS A 186 21.65 4.33 -19.87
CA HIS A 186 21.70 4.36 -21.33
C HIS A 186 22.92 5.12 -21.90
N THR A 187 23.59 5.91 -21.06
CA THR A 187 24.71 6.78 -21.44
C THR A 187 26.06 6.13 -21.11
N GLU A 188 26.10 5.33 -20.06
CA GLU A 188 27.21 4.43 -19.74
C GLU A 188 26.91 3.08 -20.40
N GLU A 189 27.79 2.49 -21.20
CA GLU A 189 27.57 1.22 -21.94
C GLU A 189 27.40 -0.03 -21.04
N GLU A 190 26.82 0.11 -19.85
CA GLU A 190 26.48 -0.99 -18.96
C GLU A 190 25.18 -1.66 -19.41
N ALA A 191 25.22 -2.97 -19.58
CA ALA A 191 24.02 -3.76 -19.87
C ALA A 191 22.98 -3.56 -18.74
N VAL A 192 21.78 -3.11 -19.11
CA VAL A 192 20.65 -2.97 -18.17
C VAL A 192 20.41 -4.31 -17.49
N SER A 193 20.43 -4.35 -16.16
CA SER A 193 20.23 -5.62 -15.42
C SER A 193 18.83 -6.19 -15.69
N GLU A 194 18.72 -7.51 -15.88
CA GLU A 194 17.43 -8.17 -16.13
C GLU A 194 16.42 -7.94 -14.99
N ASP A 195 16.91 -7.88 -13.74
CA ASP A 195 16.10 -7.55 -12.57
C ASP A 195 15.42 -6.18 -12.72
N PHE A 196 16.11 -5.22 -13.34
CA PHE A 196 15.59 -3.87 -13.57
C PHE A 196 14.45 -3.86 -14.59
N LEU A 197 14.58 -4.62 -15.68
CA LEU A 197 13.52 -4.79 -16.68
C LEU A 197 12.28 -5.45 -16.08
N ILE A 198 12.49 -6.49 -15.27
CA ILE A 198 11.42 -7.19 -14.56
C ILE A 198 10.67 -6.21 -13.66
N ILE A 199 11.37 -5.43 -12.83
CA ILE A 199 10.76 -4.43 -11.95
C ILE A 199 9.95 -3.39 -12.76
N SER A 200 10.49 -2.94 -13.91
CA SER A 200 9.83 -1.97 -14.79
C SER A 200 8.49 -2.49 -15.32
N TRP A 201 8.47 -3.71 -15.87
CA TRP A 201 7.27 -4.31 -16.43
C TRP A 201 6.19 -4.55 -15.38
N TYR A 202 6.57 -5.07 -14.21
CA TYR A 202 5.64 -5.23 -13.10
C TYR A 202 5.11 -3.89 -12.58
N GLY A 203 5.93 -2.83 -12.57
CA GLY A 203 5.52 -1.48 -12.20
C GLY A 203 4.50 -0.87 -13.17
N ILE A 204 4.68 -1.07 -14.47
CA ILE A 204 3.71 -0.62 -15.49
C ILE A 204 2.38 -1.38 -15.33
N GLY A 205 2.46 -2.70 -15.21
CA GLY A 205 1.27 -3.55 -15.06
C GLY A 205 0.46 -3.21 -13.80
N SER A 206 1.13 -3.01 -12.66
CA SER A 206 0.46 -2.63 -11.42
C SER A 206 -0.15 -1.24 -11.48
N SER A 207 0.52 -0.27 -12.13
CA SER A 207 0.01 1.10 -12.30
C SER A 207 -1.25 1.14 -13.16
N LEU A 208 -1.27 0.39 -14.27
CA LEU A 208 -2.45 0.29 -15.15
C LEU A 208 -3.63 -0.37 -14.44
N LEU A 209 -3.37 -1.41 -13.65
CA LEU A 209 -4.39 -2.10 -12.88
C LEU A 209 -4.96 -1.17 -11.78
N CYS A 210 -4.08 -0.45 -11.07
CA CYS A 210 -4.47 0.51 -10.05
C CYS A 210 -5.30 1.66 -10.65
N PHE A 211 -4.89 2.20 -11.80
CA PHE A 211 -5.65 3.22 -12.52
C PHE A 211 -7.03 2.70 -12.94
N SER A 212 -7.10 1.50 -13.50
CA SER A 212 -8.36 0.88 -13.93
C SER A 212 -9.34 0.70 -12.77
N VAL A 213 -8.83 0.24 -11.62
CA VAL A 213 -9.63 0.10 -10.39
C VAL A 213 -10.14 1.46 -9.91
N ASN A 214 -9.30 2.49 -9.88
CA ASN A 214 -9.71 3.84 -9.48
C ASN A 214 -10.76 4.43 -10.42
N VAL A 215 -10.60 4.28 -11.73
CA VAL A 215 -11.59 4.75 -12.72
C VAL A 215 -12.93 4.05 -12.53
N VAL A 216 -12.93 2.74 -12.26
CA VAL A 216 -14.15 2.00 -11.96
C VAL A 216 -14.77 2.46 -10.63
N PHE A 217 -13.96 2.73 -9.61
CA PHE A 217 -14.44 3.17 -8.30
C PHE A 217 -15.06 4.58 -8.33
N VAL A 218 -14.38 5.53 -8.97
CA VAL A 218 -14.87 6.91 -9.14
C VAL A 218 -16.03 6.96 -10.13
N GLY A 219 -15.93 6.23 -11.25
CA GLY A 219 -16.99 6.14 -12.25
C GLY A 219 -18.26 5.46 -11.76
N ALA A 220 -18.16 4.57 -10.75
CA ALA A 220 -19.30 3.95 -10.09
C ALA A 220 -19.99 4.88 -9.06
N GLY A 221 -19.55 6.13 -8.89
CA GLY A 221 -20.25 7.10 -8.05
C GLY A 221 -20.06 6.89 -6.54
N LEU A 222 -18.82 6.65 -6.13
CA LEU A 222 -18.32 7.08 -4.81
C LEU A 222 -17.64 8.44 -4.95
#